data_AF-A0A6G0XFU0-F1
#
_entry.id   AF-A0A6G0XFU0-F1
#
_cell.length_a   1.000
_cell.length_b   1.000
_cell.length_c   1.000
_cell.angle_alpha   90.00
_cell.angle_beta   90.00
_cell.angle_gamma   90.00
#
_symmetry.space_group_name_H-M   'P 1'
#
loop_
_entity.id
_entity.type
_entity.pdbx_description
1 polymer ?
#
loop_
_entity_poly.entity_id
_entity_poly.type
_entity_poly.pdbx_seq_one_letter_code
_entity_poly.pdbx_strand_id
1 'polypeptide(L)'
;MNVIGNGIIQLNRFKKYSKTFVLKNDYNFIDFNQFFDYGFEMIVCKLKKMTQQTSIKFNLYLDCVYVHVLTQEHRDISFKTKNVLAYTNSNFENLFIKMFDKINKEESNFVTKGSGWSLYSIDALQLRINIV
;
A
#
# COMPACT_ATOMS: atom_id res chain seq x y z
N MET A 1 16.58 10.87 -10.65
CA MET A 1 15.34 10.14 -10.29
C MET A 1 14.76 9.58 -11.56
N ASN A 2 14.68 8.26 -11.72
CA ASN A 2 14.03 7.69 -12.92
C ASN A 2 12.55 7.55 -12.63
N VAL A 3 11.78 8.53 -13.10
CA VAL A 3 10.33 8.42 -13.20
C VAL A 3 10.05 7.41 -14.32
N ILE A 4 9.82 6.15 -13.93
CA ILE A 4 9.29 5.15 -14.85
C ILE A 4 7.78 5.38 -14.83
N GLY A 5 7.21 5.71 -15.99
CA GLY A 5 5.81 6.13 -16.16
C GLY A 5 4.80 5.28 -15.37
N ASN A 6 3.73 5.95 -14.94
CA ASN A 6 2.58 5.47 -14.17
C ASN A 6 2.64 5.72 -12.65
N GLY A 7 3.15 6.85 -12.14
CA GLY A 7 2.92 7.27 -10.73
C GLY A 7 3.53 6.41 -9.60
N ILE A 8 4.12 5.25 -9.88
CA ILE A 8 4.81 4.39 -8.90
C ILE A 8 6.32 4.63 -8.94
N ILE A 9 6.87 5.09 -7.82
CA ILE A 9 8.30 5.39 -7.66
C ILE A 9 9.00 4.21 -6.98
N GLN A 10 10.07 3.70 -7.56
CA GLN A 10 10.92 2.69 -6.90
C GLN A 10 11.86 3.37 -5.89
N LEU A 11 11.78 2.95 -4.62
CA LEU A 11 12.77 3.29 -3.61
C LEU A 11 13.90 2.27 -3.62
N ASN A 12 15.13 2.74 -3.83
CA ASN A 12 16.32 1.89 -3.80
C ASN A 12 16.77 1.67 -2.35
N ARG A 13 16.12 0.75 -1.63
CA ARG A 13 16.60 0.22 -0.34
C ARG A 13 16.95 -1.25 -0.54
N PHE A 14 18.20 -1.64 -0.28
CA PHE A 14 18.75 -3.01 -0.41
C PHE A 14 18.69 -3.62 -1.82
N LYS A 15 19.62 -3.19 -2.69
CA LYS A 15 19.59 -3.33 -4.15
C LYS A 15 19.40 -4.73 -4.76
N LYS A 16 19.62 -5.84 -4.03
CA LYS A 16 19.68 -7.18 -4.66
C LYS A 16 18.41 -8.03 -4.49
N TYR A 17 17.81 -8.06 -3.30
CA TYR A 17 16.73 -9.02 -2.98
C TYR A 17 15.44 -8.39 -2.50
N SER A 18 15.44 -7.08 -2.18
CA SER A 18 14.25 -6.36 -1.74
C SER A 18 14.04 -5.12 -2.60
N LYS A 19 12.80 -4.88 -3.00
CA LYS A 19 12.39 -3.72 -3.79
C LYS A 19 11.16 -3.11 -3.16
N THR A 20 11.16 -1.79 -2.97
CA THR A 20 9.97 -1.06 -2.52
C THR A 20 9.51 -0.15 -3.64
N PHE A 21 8.23 -0.23 -3.97
CA PHE A 21 7.54 0.58 -4.95
C PHE A 21 6.52 1.42 -4.20
N VAL A 22 6.44 2.72 -4.50
CA VAL A 22 5.59 3.66 -3.76
C VAL A 22 4.66 4.35 -4.74
N LEU A 23 3.37 4.17 -4.54
CA LEU A 23 2.32 4.97 -5.16
C LEU A 23 2.02 6.14 -4.24
N LYS A 24 2.34 7.36 -4.66
CA LYS A 24 1.99 8.57 -3.91
C LYS A 24 0.54 8.95 -4.13
N ASN A 25 -0.07 9.54 -3.12
CA ASN A 25 -1.41 10.12 -3.25
C ASN A 25 -1.35 11.53 -3.86
N ASP A 26 -0.96 11.62 -5.13
CA ASP A 26 -0.78 12.91 -5.80
C ASP A 26 -2.13 13.65 -6.07
N TYR A 27 -3.26 12.95 -5.90
CA TYR A 27 -4.62 13.47 -6.11
C TYR A 27 -5.38 13.77 -4.81
N ASN A 28 -4.72 13.68 -3.65
CA ASN A 28 -5.32 13.95 -2.34
C ASN A 28 -6.61 13.15 -2.06
N PHE A 29 -6.63 11.87 -2.44
CA PHE A 29 -7.70 10.97 -2.02
C PHE A 29 -7.79 10.94 -0.48
N ILE A 30 -9.01 11.06 0.03
CA ILE A 30 -9.35 10.94 1.45
C ILE A 30 -10.23 9.71 1.74
N ASP A 31 -10.46 8.88 0.72
CA ASP A 31 -11.15 7.61 0.83
C ASP A 31 -10.20 6.49 0.40
N PHE A 32 -10.08 5.47 1.26
CA PHE A 32 -9.15 4.36 1.03
C PHE A 32 -9.53 3.57 -0.22
N ASN A 33 -10.82 3.32 -0.45
CA ASN A 33 -11.27 2.52 -1.59
C ASN A 33 -11.01 3.26 -2.91
N GLN A 34 -11.29 4.56 -2.97
CA GLN A 34 -10.95 5.38 -4.13
C GLN A 34 -9.44 5.37 -4.43
N PHE A 35 -8.59 5.47 -3.40
CA PHE A 35 -7.15 5.41 -3.59
C PHE A 35 -6.67 4.01 -4.02
N PHE A 36 -7.27 2.95 -3.47
CA PHE A 36 -6.99 1.58 -3.85
C PHE A 36 -7.41 1.27 -5.28
N ASP A 37 -8.58 1.72 -5.70
CA ASP A 37 -9.08 1.57 -7.07
C ASP A 37 -8.15 2.28 -8.06
N TYR A 38 -7.72 3.51 -7.73
CA TYR A 38 -6.73 4.25 -8.52
C TYR A 38 -5.41 3.48 -8.68
N GLY A 39 -4.92 2.85 -7.60
CA GLY A 39 -3.66 2.11 -7.62
C GLY A 39 -3.74 0.67 -8.13
N PHE A 40 -4.94 0.09 -8.24
CA PHE A 40 -5.12 -1.35 -8.38
C PHE A 40 -4.42 -1.93 -9.60
N GLU A 41 -4.75 -1.43 -10.79
CA GLU A 41 -4.19 -1.93 -12.04
C GLU A 41 -2.67 -1.75 -12.09
N MET A 42 -2.17 -0.61 -11.61
CA MET A 42 -0.76 -0.28 -11.62
C MET A 42 0.07 -1.26 -10.78
N ILE A 43 -0.44 -1.61 -9.60
CA ILE A 43 0.23 -2.56 -8.71
C ILE A 43 0.09 -3.99 -9.23
N VAL A 44 -1.09 -4.38 -9.75
CA VAL A 44 -1.30 -5.71 -10.36
C VAL A 44 -0.37 -5.92 -11.55
N CYS A 45 -0.29 -4.96 -12.48
CA CYS A 45 0.64 -5.00 -13.60
C CYS A 45 2.10 -5.13 -13.12
N LYS A 46 2.46 -4.42 -12.05
CA LYS A 46 3.80 -4.50 -11.47
C LYS A 46 4.10 -5.90 -10.92
N LEU A 47 3.18 -6.49 -10.17
CA LEU A 47 3.35 -7.85 -9.64
C LEU A 47 3.45 -8.88 -10.76
N LYS A 48 2.55 -8.84 -11.75
CA LYS A 48 2.58 -9.75 -12.92
C LYS A 48 3.94 -9.70 -13.64
N LYS A 49 4.48 -8.50 -13.86
CA LYS A 49 5.80 -8.31 -14.48
C LYS A 49 6.93 -8.88 -13.63
N MET A 50 6.85 -8.75 -12.30
CA MET A 50 7.88 -9.27 -11.39
C MET A 50 7.82 -10.80 -11.29
N THR A 51 6.63 -11.39 -11.24
CA THR A 51 6.47 -12.84 -11.11
C THR A 51 6.84 -13.62 -12.37
N GLN A 52 6.81 -12.99 -13.54
CA GLN A 52 7.35 -13.56 -14.77
C GLN A 52 8.85 -13.91 -14.68
N GLN A 53 9.61 -13.24 -13.80
CA GLN A 53 11.05 -13.45 -13.66
C GLN A 53 11.40 -14.44 -12.56
N THR A 54 10.65 -14.41 -11.45
CA THR A 54 10.89 -15.25 -10.27
C THR A 54 9.67 -15.23 -9.34
N SER A 55 9.54 -16.21 -8.46
CA SER A 55 8.60 -16.12 -7.34
C SER A 55 8.97 -14.99 -6.39
N ILE A 56 7.95 -14.35 -5.81
CA ILE A 56 8.14 -13.21 -4.91
C ILE A 56 7.33 -13.37 -3.64
N LYS A 57 7.83 -12.82 -2.53
CA LYS A 57 7.02 -12.50 -1.35
C LYS A 57 6.75 -11.02 -1.34
N PHE A 58 5.49 -10.62 -1.20
CA PHE A 58 5.15 -9.21 -1.16
C PHE A 58 4.15 -8.87 -0.05
N ASN A 59 4.17 -7.61 0.38
CA ASN A 59 3.14 -7.02 1.23
C ASN A 59 2.93 -5.53 0.92
N LEU A 60 1.87 -4.98 1.51
CA LEU A 60 1.45 -3.60 1.36
C LEU A 60 1.57 -2.85 2.68
N TYR A 61 1.93 -1.58 2.57
CA TYR A 61 1.89 -0.60 3.66
C TYR A 61 1.15 0.62 3.14
N LEU A 62 0.07 1.00 3.81
CA LEU A 62 -0.63 2.25 3.55
C LEU A 62 -0.24 3.24 4.66
N ASP A 63 0.45 4.31 4.27
CA ASP A 63 0.87 5.36 5.19
C ASP A 63 -0.12 6.54 5.11
N CYS A 64 -0.55 7.02 6.27
CA CYS A 64 -1.55 8.06 6.42
C CYS A 64 -1.23 8.94 7.63
N VAL A 65 -1.80 10.14 7.63
CA VAL A 65 -1.85 11.02 8.79
C VAL A 65 -3.28 11.07 9.32
N TYR A 66 -3.42 10.92 10.63
CA TYR A 66 -4.67 11.14 11.34
C TYR A 66 -4.56 12.39 12.22
N VAL A 67 -5.66 13.09 12.40
CA VAL A 67 -5.77 14.24 13.31
C VAL A 67 -6.76 13.91 14.42
N HIS A 68 -6.39 14.22 15.66
CA HIS A 68 -7.29 14.11 16.78
C HIS A 68 -8.21 15.34 16.85
N VAL A 69 -9.52 15.13 16.74
CA VAL A 69 -10.52 16.20 16.53
C VAL A 69 -10.54 17.26 17.63
N LEU A 70 -10.22 16.91 18.87
CA LEU A 70 -10.24 17.84 20.01
C LEU A 70 -8.91 18.55 20.25
N THR A 71 -7.79 17.82 20.13
CA THR A 71 -6.46 18.33 20.48
C THR A 71 -5.71 18.88 19.28
N GLN A 72 -6.20 18.62 18.06
CA GLN A 72 -5.50 18.91 16.81
C GLN A 72 -4.12 18.24 16.73
N GLU A 73 -3.92 17.15 17.49
CA GLU A 73 -2.70 16.36 17.42
C GLU A 73 -2.68 15.56 16.10
N HIS A 74 -1.57 15.62 15.37
CA HIS A 74 -1.35 14.81 14.18
C HIS A 74 -0.56 13.55 14.51
N ARG A 75 -0.94 12.44 13.89
CA ARG A 75 -0.31 11.14 14.09
C ARG A 75 -0.14 10.40 12.78
N ASP A 76 1.10 10.03 12.50
CA ASP A 76 1.44 9.13 11.39
C ASP A 76 1.04 7.69 11.75
N ILE A 77 0.27 7.06 10.87
CA ILE A 77 -0.20 5.69 11.00
C ILE A 77 0.14 4.92 9.73
N SER A 78 0.61 3.68 9.89
CA SER A 78 0.91 2.77 8.78
C SER A 78 0.16 1.45 8.96
N PHE A 79 -0.81 1.18 8.09
CA PHE A 79 -1.55 -0.07 8.05
C PHE A 79 -0.86 -1.07 7.13
N LYS A 80 -0.61 -2.30 7.58
CA LYS A 80 0.28 -3.22 6.87
C LYS A 80 -0.30 -4.61 6.70
N THR A 81 -0.04 -5.22 5.55
CA THR A 81 -0.42 -6.61 5.29
C THR A 81 0.73 -7.57 5.61
N LYS A 82 0.36 -8.83 5.83
CA LYS A 82 1.35 -9.91 5.97
C LYS A 82 1.97 -10.22 4.60
N ASN A 83 3.18 -10.75 4.60
CA ASN A 83 3.80 -11.25 3.39
C ASN A 83 2.97 -12.37 2.76
N VAL A 84 2.78 -12.29 1.45
CA VAL A 84 2.14 -13.31 0.63
C VAL A 84 3.13 -13.75 -0.44
N LEU A 85 3.28 -15.07 -0.59
CA LEU A 85 4.04 -15.68 -1.67
C LEU A 85 3.18 -15.65 -2.95
N ALA A 86 3.77 -15.17 -4.04
CA ALA A 86 3.13 -15.09 -5.33
C ALA A 86 4.02 -15.65 -6.44
N TYR A 87 3.34 -16.25 -7.40
CA TYR A 87 3.88 -16.90 -8.58
C TYR A 87 3.25 -16.29 -9.83
N THR A 88 3.75 -16.65 -11.01
CA THR A 88 3.26 -16.15 -12.30
C THR A 88 1.75 -16.34 -12.49
N ASN A 89 1.21 -17.47 -12.02
CA ASN A 89 -0.21 -17.85 -12.14
C ASN A 89 -1.06 -17.48 -10.92
N SER A 90 -0.53 -16.71 -9.96
CA SER A 90 -1.30 -16.28 -8.80
C SER A 90 -2.45 -15.35 -9.20
N ASN A 91 -3.61 -15.52 -8.56
CA ASN A 91 -4.73 -14.60 -8.73
C ASN A 91 -4.47 -13.31 -7.93
N PHE A 92 -3.78 -12.36 -8.57
CA PHE A 92 -3.41 -11.09 -7.94
C PHE A 92 -4.62 -10.27 -7.51
N GLU A 93 -5.71 -10.27 -8.27
CA GLU A 93 -6.92 -9.51 -7.97
C GLU A 93 -7.50 -9.96 -6.62
N ASN A 94 -7.68 -11.27 -6.44
CA ASN A 94 -8.15 -11.84 -5.18
C ASN A 94 -7.17 -11.62 -4.01
N LEU A 95 -5.86 -11.63 -4.28
CA LEU A 95 -4.85 -11.31 -3.26
C LEU A 95 -4.96 -9.85 -2.82
N PHE A 96 -5.16 -8.91 -3.74
CA PHE A 96 -5.33 -7.49 -3.44
C PHE A 96 -6.60 -7.20 -2.67
N ILE A 97 -7.74 -7.74 -3.10
CA ILE A 97 -9.02 -7.58 -2.39
C ILE A 97 -8.85 -7.97 -0.92
N LYS A 98 -8.28 -9.15 -0.64
CA LYS A 98 -8.02 -9.61 0.73
C LYS A 98 -7.05 -8.71 1.52
N MET A 99 -6.08 -8.11 0.82
CA MET A 99 -5.11 -7.20 1.43
C MET A 99 -5.76 -5.85 1.77
N PHE A 100 -6.60 -5.31 0.89
CA PHE A 100 -7.35 -4.08 1.11
C PHE A 100 -8.41 -4.26 2.21
N ASP A 101 -9.15 -5.36 2.20
CA ASP A 101 -10.09 -5.70 3.27
C ASP A 101 -9.41 -5.74 4.65
N LYS A 102 -8.18 -6.28 4.71
CA LYS A 102 -7.38 -6.28 5.94
C LYS A 102 -7.03 -4.86 6.38
N ILE A 103 -6.61 -4.00 5.47
CA ILE A 103 -6.26 -2.60 5.78
C ILE A 103 -7.51 -1.84 6.24
N ASN A 104 -8.62 -1.93 5.51
CA ASN A 104 -9.90 -1.32 5.88
C ASN A 104 -10.38 -1.80 7.26
N LYS A 105 -10.21 -3.09 7.57
CA LYS A 105 -10.53 -3.61 8.89
C LYS A 105 -9.61 -3.07 9.99
N GLU A 106 -8.30 -2.94 9.72
CA GLU A 106 -7.36 -2.35 10.70
C GLU A 106 -7.66 -0.87 10.95
N GLU A 107 -7.99 -0.12 9.90
CA GLU A 107 -8.40 1.27 9.96
C GLU A 107 -9.68 1.45 10.78
N SER A 108 -10.73 0.68 10.46
CA SER A 108 -12.01 0.77 11.18
C SER A 108 -11.83 0.45 12.66
N ASN A 109 -10.99 -0.53 12.99
CA ASN A 109 -10.63 -0.84 14.38
C ASN A 109 -9.85 0.29 15.05
N PHE A 110 -8.96 0.97 14.33
CA PHE A 110 -8.18 2.10 14.84
C PHE A 110 -9.10 3.27 15.18
N VAL A 111 -9.98 3.68 14.26
CA VAL A 111 -10.93 4.78 14.47
C VAL A 111 -11.94 4.45 15.57
N THR A 112 -12.43 3.20 15.63
CA THR A 112 -13.42 2.80 16.66
C THR A 112 -12.81 2.75 18.06
N LYS A 113 -11.54 2.33 18.20
CA LYS A 113 -10.86 2.24 19.51
C LYS A 113 -10.28 3.58 19.96
N GLY A 114 -9.79 4.38 19.03
CA GLY A 114 -9.26 5.71 19.28
C GLY A 114 -10.36 6.74 19.13
N SER A 115 -11.18 6.92 20.15
CA SER A 115 -12.24 7.94 20.15
C SER A 115 -11.63 9.31 19.79
N GLY A 116 -12.02 9.88 18.65
CA GLY A 116 -11.61 11.22 18.25
C GLY A 116 -10.52 11.31 17.18
N TRP A 117 -10.05 10.19 16.59
CA TRP A 117 -9.17 10.28 15.42
C TRP A 117 -9.96 10.34 14.12
N SER A 118 -9.57 11.25 13.22
CA SER A 118 -10.12 11.36 11.87
C SER A 118 -8.98 11.33 10.84
N LEU A 119 -9.22 10.74 9.68
CA LEU A 119 -8.25 10.69 8.60
C LEU A 119 -7.99 12.12 8.09
N TYR A 120 -6.73 12.54 8.11
CA TYR A 120 -6.31 13.85 7.62
C TYR A 120 -5.76 13.75 6.19
N SER A 121 -4.86 12.80 5.94
CA SER A 121 -4.30 12.53 4.61
C SER A 121 -3.93 11.07 4.44
N ILE A 122 -4.03 10.59 3.20
CA ILE A 122 -3.34 9.39 2.76
C ILE A 122 -2.05 9.86 2.10
N ASP A 123 -0.89 9.36 2.52
CA ASP A 123 0.39 9.83 1.98
C ASP A 123 0.83 8.95 0.81
N ALA A 124 0.85 7.64 1.01
CA ALA A 124 1.28 6.70 0.00
C ALA A 124 0.88 5.24 0.29
N LEU A 125 0.80 4.45 -0.79
CA LEU A 125 0.76 3.00 -0.74
C LEU A 125 2.11 2.43 -1.18
N GLN A 126 2.77 1.71 -0.27
CA GLN A 126 4.02 1.01 -0.55
C GLN A 126 3.75 -0.47 -0.88
N LEU A 127 4.19 -0.89 -2.06
CA LEU A 127 4.35 -2.29 -2.43
C LEU A 127 5.80 -2.72 -2.13
N ARG A 128 5.98 -3.60 -1.15
CA ARG A 128 7.28 -4.17 -0.81
C ARG A 128 7.37 -5.58 -1.34
N ILE A 129 8.44 -5.87 -2.06
CA ILE A 129 8.69 -7.15 -2.74
C ILE A 129 10.05 -7.67 -2.30
N ASN A 130 10.07 -8.93 -1.89
CA ASN A 130 11.27 -9.72 -1.68
C ASN A 130 11.32 -10.83 -2.73
N ILE A 131 12.44 -10.93 -3.44
CA ILE A 131 12.70 -12.02 -4.39
C ILE A 131 12.98 -13.28 -3.57
N VAL A 132 12.33 -14.38 -3.95
CA VAL A 132 12.54 -15.72 -3.37
C VAL A 132 13.53 -16.49 -4.23
#